data_AF-A0A7Y2UP37-F1
#
_entry.id   AF-A0A7Y2UP37-F1
#
_cell.length_a   1.000
_cell.length_b   1.000
_cell.length_c   1.000
_cell.angle_alpha   90.00
_cell.angle_beta   90.00
_cell.angle_gamma   90.00
#
_symmetry.space_group_name_H-M   'P 1'
#
loop_
_entity.id
_entity.type
_entity.pdbx_description
1 polymer ?
#
loop_
_entity_poly.entity_id
_entity_poly.type
_entity_poly.pdbx_seq_one_letter_code
_entity_poly.pdbx_strand_id
1 'polypeptide(L)'
;GRVRGVKTDKREINGDMVIIAVGVRPRSSLAQEAGLHVSRGGAIVVNERMQTSDPEIYAAGDCVEITHLVSGQKFFAPLGSLANKQGRVAGDNICGVPSVFKGGVGSFIMKGFDMSIGSAGLTLEGAREAGFEADISLTSPIDRAHFYPTQAVTCFLMVFDRRSRRVLGFQGIGPMGDGILARINGAAPLLCEGGVIEDFNNIEMAYSPPFSAAIDSINAAAYVAENLCDKRMRKIDMGKFFAYMDNPALEPDWVMLDVRHPKQADPFVEKFGPDRWLSLPYDEVRNRYEELPRDKTMVIICNAGSRSYEVQRFLDHHGYSNNTVLAGGINVVKRMNVDWLPST
;
A
#
# COMPACT_ATOMS: atom_id res chain seq x y z
N GLY A 1 -37.03 19.19 -13.08
CA GLY A 1 -37.52 18.70 -11.77
C GLY A 1 -36.47 18.95 -10.70
N ARG A 2 -36.85 19.07 -9.43
CA ARG A 2 -35.91 19.16 -8.30
C ARG A 2 -35.56 17.75 -7.82
N VAL A 3 -34.27 17.46 -7.62
CA VAL A 3 -33.84 16.18 -7.06
C VAL A 3 -34.34 16.05 -5.63
N ARG A 4 -34.77 14.85 -5.23
CA ARG A 4 -35.28 14.57 -3.87
C ARG A 4 -34.54 13.44 -3.17
N GLY A 5 -33.64 12.74 -3.88
CA GLY A 5 -32.89 11.63 -3.33
C GLY A 5 -32.37 10.68 -4.41
N VAL A 6 -31.79 9.58 -3.95
CA VAL A 6 -31.29 8.47 -4.76
C VAL A 6 -31.99 7.19 -4.33
N LYS A 7 -32.54 6.43 -5.28
CA LYS A 7 -33.07 5.09 -5.04
C LYS A 7 -32.03 4.05 -5.46
N THR A 8 -31.65 3.18 -4.53
CA THR A 8 -30.81 2.00 -4.80
C THR A 8 -31.68 0.74 -4.79
N ASP A 9 -31.07 -0.41 -5.10
CA ASP A 9 -31.68 -1.75 -4.96
C ASP A 9 -32.07 -2.09 -3.51
N LYS A 10 -31.44 -1.46 -2.52
CA LYS A 10 -31.62 -1.74 -1.08
C LYS A 10 -32.44 -0.69 -0.33
N ARG A 11 -32.41 0.58 -0.75
CA ARG A 11 -33.06 1.68 -0.01
C ARG A 11 -33.28 2.92 -0.85
N GLU A 12 -34.08 3.85 -0.33
CA GLU A 12 -34.16 5.23 -0.81
C GLU A 12 -33.42 6.15 0.16
N ILE A 13 -32.61 7.06 -0.37
CA ILE A 13 -31.81 8.04 0.37
C ILE A 13 -32.32 9.42 -0.02
N ASN A 14 -33.02 10.10 0.89
CA ASN A 14 -33.50 11.46 0.65
C ASN A 14 -32.33 12.45 0.59
N GLY A 15 -32.44 13.46 -0.28
CA GLY A 15 -31.43 14.51 -0.40
C GLY A 15 -31.84 15.64 -1.34
N ASP A 16 -31.37 16.85 -1.04
CA ASP A 16 -31.63 18.05 -1.85
C ASP A 16 -30.64 18.24 -3.01
N MET A 17 -29.54 17.48 -3.01
CA MET A 17 -28.49 17.51 -4.02
C MET A 17 -27.92 16.11 -4.21
N VAL A 18 -27.55 15.78 -5.46
CA VAL A 18 -26.85 14.53 -5.81
C VAL A 18 -25.60 14.89 -6.59
N ILE A 19 -24.44 14.43 -6.12
CA ILE A 19 -23.16 14.57 -6.81
C ILE A 19 -22.81 13.23 -7.45
N ILE A 20 -22.62 13.22 -8.77
CA ILE A 20 -22.24 12.01 -9.53
C ILE A 20 -20.73 12.03 -9.76
N ALA A 21 -20.01 11.11 -9.11
CA ALA A 21 -18.56 11.00 -9.19
C ALA A 21 -18.13 9.53 -9.42
N VAL A 22 -18.71 8.88 -10.43
CA VAL A 22 -18.53 7.44 -10.73
C VAL A 22 -17.40 7.15 -11.73
N GLY A 23 -16.46 8.08 -11.86
CA GLY A 23 -15.37 8.02 -12.84
C GLY A 23 -15.67 8.79 -14.13
N VAL A 24 -14.67 8.81 -15.01
CA VAL A 24 -14.69 9.50 -16.31
C VAL A 24 -14.41 8.51 -17.44
N ARG A 25 -14.77 8.88 -18.67
CA ARG A 25 -14.46 8.11 -19.89
C ARG A 25 -13.67 8.98 -20.86
N PRO A 26 -12.75 8.41 -21.65
CA PRO A 26 -12.03 9.17 -22.66
C PRO A 26 -12.99 9.79 -23.68
N ARG A 27 -12.73 11.04 -24.07
CA ARG A 27 -13.50 11.73 -25.11
C ARG A 27 -12.85 11.51 -26.48
N SER A 28 -13.23 10.44 -27.15
CA SER A 28 -12.61 9.98 -28.40
C SER A 28 -13.52 10.03 -29.64
N SER A 29 -14.74 10.58 -29.54
CA SER A 29 -15.70 10.60 -30.65
C SER A 29 -15.12 11.22 -31.93
N LEU A 30 -14.42 12.36 -31.82
CA LEU A 30 -13.77 13.02 -32.95
C LEU A 30 -12.72 12.12 -33.61
N ALA A 31 -11.91 11.42 -32.79
CA ALA A 31 -10.88 10.52 -33.29
C ALA A 31 -11.51 9.31 -34.01
N GLN A 32 -12.59 8.76 -33.45
CA GLN A 32 -13.33 7.66 -34.05
C GLN A 32 -13.98 8.05 -35.39
N GLU A 33 -14.63 9.22 -35.44
CA GLU A 33 -15.24 9.77 -36.65
C GLU A 33 -14.19 10.06 -37.74
N ALA A 34 -12.98 10.46 -37.34
CA ALA A 34 -11.83 10.66 -38.23
C ALA A 34 -11.12 9.37 -38.65
N GLY A 35 -11.55 8.19 -38.18
CA GLY A 35 -10.95 6.90 -38.52
C GLY A 35 -9.65 6.57 -37.78
N LEU A 36 -9.34 7.30 -36.69
CA LEU A 36 -8.17 7.02 -35.87
C LEU A 36 -8.37 5.79 -34.99
N HIS A 37 -7.27 5.13 -34.63
CA HIS A 37 -7.31 4.00 -33.71
C HIS A 37 -7.79 4.43 -32.31
N VAL A 38 -8.85 3.78 -31.85
CA VAL A 38 -9.41 3.91 -30.50
C VAL A 38 -9.43 2.52 -29.86
N SER A 39 -8.96 2.41 -28.63
CA SER A 39 -8.88 1.14 -27.93
C SER A 39 -10.26 0.64 -27.50
N ARG A 40 -10.34 -0.63 -27.07
CA ARG A 40 -11.59 -1.21 -26.54
C ARG A 40 -12.14 -0.42 -25.34
N GLY A 41 -11.27 0.25 -24.58
CA GLY A 41 -11.64 1.12 -23.47
C GLY A 41 -12.14 2.51 -23.89
N GLY A 42 -12.17 2.80 -25.20
CA GLY A 42 -12.60 4.08 -25.74
C GLY A 42 -11.53 5.16 -25.76
N ALA A 43 -10.27 4.85 -25.44
CA ALA A 43 -9.18 5.82 -25.45
C ALA A 43 -8.50 5.91 -26.83
N ILE A 44 -8.05 7.10 -27.22
CA ILE A 44 -7.26 7.30 -28.44
C ILE A 44 -5.92 6.58 -28.26
N VAL A 45 -5.56 5.73 -29.22
CA VAL A 45 -4.29 5.00 -29.20
C VAL A 45 -3.20 5.92 -29.71
N VAL A 46 -2.13 6.06 -28.91
CA VAL A 46 -0.95 6.84 -29.28
C VAL A 46 0.34 6.05 -29.11
N ASN A 47 1.36 6.40 -29.89
CA ASN A 47 2.73 5.93 -29.70
C ASN A 47 3.45 6.76 -28.61
N GLU A 48 4.71 6.46 -28.30
CA GLU A 48 5.48 7.19 -27.28
C GLU A 48 5.76 8.66 -27.63
N ARG A 49 5.59 9.06 -28.89
CA ARG A 49 5.71 10.46 -29.35
C ARG A 49 4.38 11.21 -29.23
N MET A 50 3.36 10.59 -28.63
CA MET A 50 1.99 11.09 -28.54
C MET A 50 1.28 11.26 -29.90
N GLN A 51 1.78 10.57 -30.93
CA GLN A 51 1.15 10.53 -32.26
C GLN A 51 0.06 9.47 -32.30
N THR A 52 -1.03 9.77 -32.99
CA THR A 52 -2.11 8.82 -33.26
C THR A 52 -1.74 7.88 -34.42
N SER A 53 -2.72 7.14 -34.96
CA SER A 53 -2.53 6.34 -36.17
C SER A 53 -2.31 7.19 -37.45
N ASP A 54 -2.68 8.48 -37.41
CA ASP A 54 -2.33 9.45 -38.43
C ASP A 54 -1.06 10.22 -38.00
N PRO A 55 -0.01 10.28 -38.84
CA PRO A 55 1.26 10.91 -38.47
C PRO A 55 1.17 12.44 -38.27
N GLU A 56 0.13 13.10 -38.78
CA GLU A 56 -0.09 14.54 -38.64
C GLU A 56 -0.98 14.88 -37.43
N ILE A 57 -1.59 13.88 -36.79
CA ILE A 57 -2.50 14.07 -35.65
C ILE A 57 -1.87 13.54 -34.36
N TYR A 58 -1.82 14.41 -33.35
CA TYR A 58 -1.36 14.11 -32.00
C TYR A 58 -2.52 14.13 -31.00
N ALA A 59 -2.42 13.34 -29.95
CA ALA A 59 -3.37 13.34 -28.84
C ALA A 59 -2.64 13.22 -27.50
N ALA A 60 -3.15 13.90 -26.48
CA ALA A 60 -2.59 13.92 -25.14
C ALA A 60 -3.68 14.22 -24.09
N GLY A 61 -3.44 13.82 -22.85
CA GLY A 61 -4.33 13.99 -21.71
C GLY A 61 -5.37 12.88 -21.59
N ASP A 62 -6.47 13.19 -20.93
CA ASP A 62 -7.50 12.22 -20.52
C ASP A 62 -8.31 11.61 -21.68
N CYS A 63 -7.90 11.84 -22.94
CA CYS A 63 -8.46 11.18 -24.10
C CYS A 63 -7.63 9.99 -24.60
N VAL A 64 -6.39 9.81 -24.13
CA VAL A 64 -5.47 8.76 -24.62
C VAL A 64 -5.29 7.62 -23.61
N GLU A 65 -4.84 6.47 -24.10
CA GLU A 65 -4.25 5.44 -23.25
C GLU A 65 -2.73 5.49 -23.33
N ILE A 66 -2.08 5.20 -22.20
CA ILE A 66 -0.62 5.15 -22.09
C ILE A 66 -0.19 3.79 -21.56
N THR A 67 1.11 3.52 -21.60
CA THR A 67 1.66 2.29 -21.01
C THR A 67 1.81 2.45 -19.49
N HIS A 68 1.35 1.46 -18.72
CA HIS A 68 1.64 1.34 -17.31
C HIS A 68 3.00 0.66 -17.12
N LEU A 69 4.00 1.38 -16.62
CA LEU A 69 5.40 0.94 -16.69
C LEU A 69 5.72 -0.31 -15.86
N VAL A 70 4.93 -0.61 -14.81
CA VAL A 70 5.15 -1.81 -14.00
C VAL A 70 4.65 -3.08 -14.72
N SER A 71 3.42 -3.02 -15.26
CA SER A 71 2.73 -4.18 -15.85
C SER A 71 2.95 -4.33 -17.34
N GLY A 72 3.43 -3.27 -18.02
CA GLY A 72 3.55 -3.20 -19.48
C GLY A 72 2.22 -3.05 -20.22
N GLN A 73 1.09 -3.08 -19.51
CA GLN A 73 -0.24 -3.01 -20.10
C GLN A 73 -0.63 -1.56 -20.43
N LYS A 74 -1.54 -1.38 -21.38
CA LYS A 74 -2.17 -0.07 -21.62
C LYS A 74 -3.15 0.24 -20.50
N PHE A 75 -3.17 1.49 -20.03
CA PHE A 75 -4.11 1.96 -19.02
C PHE A 75 -4.57 3.39 -19.27
N PHE A 76 -5.78 3.66 -18.80
CA PHE A 76 -6.39 4.98 -18.82
C PHE A 76 -6.08 5.70 -17.50
N ALA A 77 -5.37 6.82 -17.57
CA ALA A 77 -4.84 7.52 -16.40
C ALA A 77 -5.20 9.01 -16.46
N PRO A 78 -6.45 9.40 -16.10
CA PRO A 78 -6.92 10.78 -16.16
C PRO A 78 -6.31 11.62 -15.02
N LEU A 79 -5.02 11.91 -15.16
CA LEU A 79 -4.17 12.57 -14.17
C LEU A 79 -3.57 13.82 -14.82
N GLY A 80 -3.92 15.00 -14.30
CA GLY A 80 -3.46 16.27 -14.85
C GLY A 80 -1.92 16.39 -14.92
N SER A 81 -1.19 15.75 -14.00
CA SER A 81 0.27 15.69 -14.02
C SER A 81 0.83 14.93 -15.22
N LEU A 82 0.15 13.87 -15.66
CA LEU A 82 0.52 13.11 -16.86
C LEU A 82 0.12 13.87 -18.13
N ALA A 83 -1.09 14.47 -18.14
CA ALA A 83 -1.56 15.28 -19.27
C ALA A 83 -0.58 16.41 -19.63
N ASN A 84 -0.01 17.10 -18.63
CA ASN A 84 0.99 18.15 -18.86
C ASN A 84 2.28 17.60 -19.51
N LYS A 85 2.77 16.44 -19.05
CA LYS A 85 3.97 15.79 -19.63
C LYS A 85 3.73 15.32 -21.06
N GLN A 86 2.57 14.72 -21.31
CA GLN A 86 2.16 14.29 -22.64
C GLN A 86 2.04 15.48 -23.60
N GLY A 87 1.42 16.58 -23.16
CA GLY A 87 1.31 17.81 -23.96
C GLY A 87 2.67 18.42 -24.31
N ARG A 88 3.63 18.42 -23.38
CA ARG A 88 5.02 18.84 -23.64
C ARG A 88 5.65 18.01 -24.75
N VAL A 89 5.51 16.68 -24.68
CA VAL A 89 6.04 15.73 -25.67
C VAL A 89 5.35 15.88 -27.03
N ALA A 90 4.03 16.03 -27.06
CA ALA A 90 3.30 16.28 -28.31
C ALA A 90 3.78 17.58 -28.97
N GLY A 91 3.91 18.67 -28.20
CA GLY A 91 4.39 19.97 -28.69
C GLY A 91 5.83 19.92 -29.23
N ASP A 92 6.74 19.22 -28.54
CA ASP A 92 8.09 18.96 -29.06
C ASP A 92 8.04 18.30 -30.44
N ASN A 93 7.27 17.23 -30.57
CA ASN A 93 7.23 16.43 -31.79
C ASN A 93 6.57 17.18 -32.96
N ILE A 94 5.55 18.00 -32.70
CA ILE A 94 4.97 18.91 -33.70
C ILE A 94 6.03 19.88 -34.23
N CYS A 95 6.96 20.32 -33.39
CA CYS A 95 8.06 21.23 -33.76
C CYS A 95 9.31 20.50 -34.31
N GLY A 96 9.23 19.19 -34.57
CA GLY A 96 10.37 18.40 -35.06
C GLY A 96 11.41 18.02 -34.00
N VAL A 97 11.14 18.24 -32.71
CA VAL A 97 12.00 17.80 -31.61
C VAL A 97 11.67 16.34 -31.24
N PRO A 98 12.62 15.39 -31.29
CA PRO A 98 12.35 13.97 -31.07
C PRO A 98 12.18 13.64 -29.58
N SER A 99 11.01 13.91 -29.04
CA SER A 99 10.67 13.74 -27.62
C SER A 99 9.79 12.51 -27.39
N VAL A 100 9.89 11.86 -26.22
CA VAL A 100 9.12 10.65 -25.90
C VAL A 100 8.52 10.68 -24.50
N PHE A 101 7.35 10.05 -24.36
CA PHE A 101 6.69 9.73 -23.11
C PHE A 101 6.46 8.21 -23.04
N LYS A 102 7.29 7.51 -22.27
CA LYS A 102 7.29 6.04 -22.18
C LYS A 102 6.05 5.47 -21.48
N GLY A 103 5.37 6.28 -20.66
CA GLY A 103 4.27 5.84 -19.83
C GLY A 103 4.36 6.39 -18.41
N GLY A 104 3.61 5.77 -17.48
CA GLY A 104 3.66 6.13 -16.07
C GLY A 104 3.27 4.97 -15.15
N VAL A 105 3.38 5.21 -13.84
CA VAL A 105 3.01 4.23 -12.80
C VAL A 105 1.76 4.66 -12.02
N GLY A 106 1.00 5.65 -12.53
CA GLY A 106 -0.26 6.07 -11.91
C GLY A 106 -0.12 6.72 -10.52
N SER A 107 0.99 7.38 -10.24
CA SER A 107 1.21 8.05 -8.95
C SER A 107 0.13 9.10 -8.67
N PHE A 108 -0.52 9.02 -7.50
CA PHE A 108 -1.45 10.02 -7.02
C PHE A 108 -1.35 10.23 -5.51
N ILE A 109 -1.88 11.36 -5.06
CA ILE A 109 -2.12 11.64 -3.65
C ILE A 109 -3.44 12.40 -3.52
N MET A 110 -4.20 12.12 -2.46
CA MET A 110 -5.43 12.82 -2.13
C MET A 110 -5.49 13.18 -0.65
N LYS A 111 -6.17 14.29 -0.36
CA LYS A 111 -6.59 14.67 0.99
C LYS A 111 -7.95 14.04 1.28
N GLY A 112 -8.01 13.16 2.27
CA GLY A 112 -9.25 12.64 2.83
C GLY A 112 -9.43 13.17 4.23
N PHE A 113 -10.19 14.25 4.39
CA PHE A 113 -10.32 14.96 5.69
C PHE A 113 -8.94 15.31 6.26
N ASP A 114 -8.57 14.71 7.40
CA ASP A 114 -7.31 14.92 8.11
C ASP A 114 -6.25 13.86 7.76
N MET A 115 -6.43 13.17 6.63
CA MET A 115 -5.52 12.14 6.15
C MET A 115 -4.96 12.47 4.77
N SER A 116 -3.72 12.06 4.54
CA SER A 116 -3.11 11.91 3.22
C SER A 116 -3.15 10.45 2.80
N ILE A 117 -3.64 10.19 1.59
CA ILE A 117 -3.71 8.86 0.98
C ILE A 117 -2.99 8.93 -0.35
N GLY A 118 -1.99 8.08 -0.55
CA GLY A 118 -1.18 8.08 -1.77
C GLY A 118 -0.84 6.69 -2.27
N SER A 119 -0.61 6.57 -3.57
CA SER A 119 -0.28 5.31 -4.22
C SER A 119 0.54 5.56 -5.48
N ALA A 120 1.40 4.60 -5.82
CA ALA A 120 2.07 4.47 -7.11
C ALA A 120 2.21 2.97 -7.46
N GLY A 121 2.12 2.63 -8.73
CA GLY A 121 2.19 1.26 -9.23
C GLY A 121 0.88 0.47 -9.02
N LEU A 122 1.02 -0.86 -8.96
CA LEU A 122 -0.09 -1.80 -8.87
C LEU A 122 -0.57 -2.00 -7.43
N THR A 123 -1.87 -2.24 -7.27
CA THR A 123 -2.42 -2.86 -6.05
C THR A 123 -2.03 -4.35 -6.01
N LEU A 124 -2.19 -5.01 -4.85
CA LEU A 124 -1.98 -6.46 -4.76
C LEU A 124 -2.88 -7.23 -5.74
N GLU A 125 -4.14 -6.83 -5.85
CA GLU A 125 -5.10 -7.42 -6.79
C GLU A 125 -4.65 -7.20 -8.24
N GLY A 126 -4.34 -5.96 -8.64
CA GLY A 126 -3.89 -5.65 -9.99
C GLY A 126 -2.56 -6.32 -10.36
N ALA A 127 -1.67 -6.53 -9.39
CA ALA A 127 -0.45 -7.31 -9.58
C ALA A 127 -0.74 -8.79 -9.87
N ARG A 128 -1.68 -9.41 -9.13
CA ARG A 128 -2.09 -10.80 -9.37
C ARG A 128 -2.81 -10.96 -10.71
N GLU A 129 -3.68 -10.02 -11.07
CA GLU A 129 -4.35 -9.99 -12.38
C GLU A 129 -3.35 -9.85 -13.53
N ALA A 130 -2.27 -9.10 -13.32
CA ALA A 130 -1.17 -8.97 -14.27
C ALA A 130 -0.24 -10.21 -14.33
N GLY A 131 -0.51 -11.26 -13.54
CA GLY A 131 0.21 -12.53 -13.57
C GLY A 131 1.47 -12.58 -12.70
N PHE A 132 1.65 -11.65 -11.76
CA PHE A 132 2.76 -11.69 -10.80
C PHE A 132 2.45 -12.61 -9.62
N GLU A 133 3.48 -13.24 -9.05
CA GLU A 133 3.38 -13.97 -7.78
C GLU A 133 3.47 -12.95 -6.63
N ALA A 134 2.45 -12.11 -6.53
CA ALA A 134 2.49 -10.92 -5.70
C ALA A 134 2.17 -11.18 -4.22
N ASP A 135 2.98 -10.57 -3.36
CA ASP A 135 2.77 -10.45 -1.92
C ASP A 135 2.97 -8.99 -1.49
N ILE A 136 2.66 -8.69 -0.23
CA ILE A 136 2.76 -7.35 0.35
C ILE A 136 3.69 -7.31 1.56
N SER A 137 4.44 -6.23 1.74
CA SER A 137 4.90 -5.86 3.07
C SER A 137 3.96 -4.78 3.62
N LEU A 138 3.63 -4.88 4.90
CA LEU A 138 2.78 -3.91 5.58
C LEU A 138 3.51 -3.42 6.83
N THR A 139 3.73 -2.12 6.89
CA THR A 139 4.49 -1.46 7.95
C THR A 139 3.73 -0.28 8.52
N SER A 140 4.02 0.08 9.77
CA SER A 140 3.42 1.25 10.43
C SER A 140 4.45 2.14 11.13
N PRO A 141 5.46 2.63 10.38
CA PRO A 141 6.51 3.47 10.96
C PRO A 141 5.97 4.84 11.37
N ILE A 142 6.76 5.52 12.17
CA ILE A 142 6.63 6.95 12.42
C ILE A 142 7.23 7.72 11.23
N ASP A 143 6.62 8.82 10.84
CA ASP A 143 7.01 9.60 9.66
C ASP A 143 8.22 10.53 9.87
N ARG A 144 8.61 10.73 11.13
CA ARG A 144 9.67 11.61 11.60
C ARG A 144 10.52 10.89 12.64
N ALA A 145 11.60 11.50 13.13
CA ALA A 145 12.37 10.90 14.22
C ALA A 145 11.48 10.73 15.47
N HIS A 146 11.70 9.63 16.21
CA HIS A 146 10.85 9.24 17.34
C HIS A 146 10.79 10.25 18.49
N PHE A 147 11.79 11.13 18.59
CA PHE A 147 11.86 12.21 19.57
C PHE A 147 11.30 13.54 19.04
N TYR A 148 10.88 13.61 17.77
CA TYR A 148 10.38 14.84 17.18
C TYR A 148 8.90 15.07 17.56
N PRO A 149 8.49 16.27 18.00
CA PRO A 149 7.16 16.49 18.60
C PRO A 149 5.97 16.17 17.68
N THR A 150 6.12 16.40 16.38
CA THR A 150 5.02 16.25 15.40
C THR A 150 5.03 14.91 14.70
N GLN A 151 5.80 13.92 15.19
CA GLN A 151 5.79 12.59 14.60
C GLN A 151 4.37 12.01 14.62
N ALA A 152 4.07 11.20 13.62
CA ALA A 152 2.86 10.41 13.62
C ALA A 152 3.09 9.05 12.96
N VAL A 153 2.32 8.07 13.43
CA VAL A 153 2.31 6.75 12.81
C VAL A 153 1.59 6.84 11.47
N THR A 154 2.31 6.40 10.43
CA THR A 154 1.85 6.24 9.05
C THR A 154 1.81 4.76 8.73
N CYS A 155 1.07 4.36 7.71
CA CYS A 155 1.02 2.97 7.24
C CYS A 155 1.43 2.92 5.79
N PHE A 156 2.34 2.00 5.47
CA PHE A 156 2.81 1.78 4.11
C PHE A 156 2.64 0.31 3.71
N LEU A 157 2.18 0.12 2.47
CA LEU A 157 2.02 -1.16 1.83
C LEU A 157 2.89 -1.18 0.57
N MET A 158 3.86 -2.09 0.52
CA MET A 158 4.67 -2.35 -0.68
C MET A 158 4.21 -3.65 -1.31
N VAL A 159 3.85 -3.62 -2.59
CA VAL A 159 3.52 -4.81 -3.37
C VAL A 159 4.79 -5.26 -4.11
N PHE A 160 5.13 -6.53 -4.02
CA PHE A 160 6.32 -7.08 -4.69
C PHE A 160 6.06 -8.46 -5.27
N ASP A 161 6.79 -8.81 -6.34
CA ASP A 161 6.77 -10.14 -6.94
C ASP A 161 7.74 -11.06 -6.20
N ARG A 162 7.25 -12.19 -5.66
CA ARG A 162 8.09 -13.14 -4.91
C ARG A 162 9.16 -13.82 -5.79
N ARG A 163 8.89 -13.94 -7.09
CA ARG A 163 9.81 -14.60 -8.04
C ARG A 163 10.94 -13.68 -8.48
N SER A 164 10.60 -12.51 -9.02
CA SER A 164 11.58 -11.58 -9.59
C SER A 164 12.12 -10.56 -8.60
N ARG A 165 11.54 -10.48 -7.40
CA ARG A 165 11.83 -9.45 -6.40
C ARG A 165 11.56 -8.03 -6.87
N ARG A 166 10.88 -7.83 -8.01
CA ARG A 166 10.44 -6.52 -8.48
C ARG A 166 9.44 -5.92 -7.51
N VAL A 167 9.60 -4.64 -7.19
CA VAL A 167 8.56 -3.88 -6.51
C VAL A 167 7.55 -3.44 -7.55
N LEU A 168 6.28 -3.75 -7.29
CA LEU A 168 5.17 -3.58 -8.22
C LEU A 168 4.30 -2.37 -7.86
N GLY A 169 4.28 -1.98 -6.58
CA GLY A 169 3.53 -0.82 -6.13
C GLY A 169 3.87 -0.43 -4.70
N PHE A 170 3.54 0.80 -4.37
CA PHE A 170 3.78 1.39 -3.06
C PHE A 170 2.63 2.33 -2.69
N GLN A 171 2.04 2.10 -1.52
CA GLN A 171 0.85 2.79 -1.05
C GLN A 171 1.09 3.30 0.36
N GLY A 172 0.48 4.44 0.70
CA GLY A 172 0.65 5.08 2.00
C GLY A 172 -0.62 5.77 2.48
N ILE A 173 -0.87 5.67 3.78
CA ILE A 173 -1.89 6.44 4.49
C ILE A 173 -1.33 6.98 5.80
N GLY A 174 -1.66 8.22 6.12
CA GLY A 174 -1.20 8.88 7.34
C GLY A 174 -1.94 10.19 7.59
N PRO A 175 -1.61 10.90 8.68
CA PRO A 175 -2.14 12.23 8.90
C PRO A 175 -1.81 13.18 7.75
N MET A 176 -2.64 14.20 7.59
CA MET A 176 -2.46 15.20 6.57
C MET A 176 -1.10 15.90 6.74
N GLY A 177 -0.24 15.76 5.74
CA GLY A 177 1.12 16.31 5.78
C GLY A 177 1.93 15.94 4.54
N ASP A 178 3.23 16.14 4.63
CA ASP A 178 4.20 15.84 3.57
C ASP A 178 4.75 14.41 3.62
N GLY A 179 4.57 13.72 4.75
CA GLY A 179 5.16 12.41 5.00
C GLY A 179 4.81 11.37 3.93
N ILE A 180 3.53 11.25 3.58
CA ILE A 180 3.06 10.33 2.53
C ILE A 180 3.55 10.77 1.15
N LEU A 181 3.42 12.06 0.82
CA LEU A 181 3.86 12.61 -0.47
C LEU A 181 5.34 12.31 -0.75
N ALA A 182 6.20 12.56 0.25
CA ALA A 182 7.64 12.35 0.13
C ALA A 182 7.96 10.89 -0.23
N ARG A 183 7.27 9.92 0.36
CA ARG A 183 7.57 8.50 0.11
C ARG A 183 6.93 7.98 -1.16
N ILE A 184 5.74 8.44 -1.55
CA ILE A 184 5.19 8.12 -2.87
C ILE A 184 6.10 8.68 -3.97
N ASN A 185 6.59 9.92 -3.83
CA ASN A 185 7.51 10.53 -4.79
C ASN A 185 8.91 9.88 -4.80
N GLY A 186 9.38 9.34 -3.66
CA GLY A 186 10.62 8.57 -3.60
C GLY A 186 10.48 7.20 -4.28
N ALA A 187 9.35 6.52 -4.10
CA ALA A 187 9.11 5.20 -4.68
C ALA A 187 8.80 5.23 -6.19
N ALA A 188 8.10 6.26 -6.67
CA ALA A 188 7.61 6.31 -8.06
C ALA A 188 8.70 6.21 -9.14
N PRO A 189 9.86 6.90 -9.04
CA PRO A 189 10.94 6.77 -10.02
C PRO A 189 11.51 5.35 -10.09
N LEU A 190 11.71 4.68 -8.95
CA LEU A 190 12.21 3.30 -8.93
C LEU A 190 11.20 2.34 -9.55
N LEU A 191 9.89 2.56 -9.32
CA LEU A 191 8.83 1.81 -10.01
C LEU A 191 8.87 2.01 -11.54
N CYS A 192 9.13 3.22 -12.01
CA CYS A 192 9.25 3.52 -13.44
C CYS A 192 10.41 2.75 -14.09
N GLU A 193 11.52 2.58 -13.38
CA GLU A 193 12.70 1.84 -13.84
C GLU A 193 12.59 0.32 -13.56
N GLY A 194 11.48 -0.14 -12.99
CA GLY A 194 11.25 -1.55 -12.70
C GLY A 194 12.10 -2.12 -11.56
N GLY A 195 12.49 -1.27 -10.60
CA GLY A 195 13.37 -1.60 -9.49
C GLY A 195 12.94 -2.79 -8.65
N VAL A 196 13.92 -3.46 -8.08
CA VAL A 196 13.78 -4.63 -7.20
C VAL A 196 13.81 -4.20 -5.73
N ILE A 197 13.42 -5.08 -4.82
CA ILE A 197 13.38 -4.82 -3.36
C ILE A 197 14.69 -4.20 -2.87
N GLU A 198 15.84 -4.67 -3.36
CA GLU A 198 17.17 -4.18 -3.00
C GLU A 198 17.41 -2.70 -3.35
N ASP A 199 16.81 -2.22 -4.44
CA ASP A 199 16.90 -0.80 -4.82
C ASP A 199 16.17 0.08 -3.80
N PHE A 200 15.03 -0.39 -3.30
CA PHE A 200 14.24 0.30 -2.27
C PHE A 200 14.84 0.10 -0.87
N ASN A 201 15.57 -0.99 -0.63
CA ASN A 201 16.33 -1.19 0.61
C ASN A 201 17.47 -0.17 0.72
N ASN A 202 18.18 0.09 -0.38
CA ASN A 202 19.37 0.93 -0.40
C ASN A 202 19.13 2.37 -0.87
N ILE A 203 17.89 2.74 -1.18
CA ILE A 203 17.57 4.11 -1.59
C ILE A 203 17.97 5.10 -0.49
N GLU A 204 18.76 6.10 -0.87
CA GLU A 204 19.15 7.19 0.00
C GLU A 204 18.03 8.24 0.05
N MET A 205 17.38 8.36 1.21
CA MET A 205 16.33 9.34 1.46
C MET A 205 16.88 10.50 2.28
N ALA A 206 16.47 11.73 1.94
CA ALA A 206 16.87 12.91 2.70
C ALA A 206 16.37 12.81 4.15
N TYR A 207 17.29 13.03 5.10
CA TYR A 207 17.02 12.89 6.53
C TYR A 207 17.42 14.13 7.32
N SER A 208 16.47 14.63 8.10
CA SER A 208 16.74 15.23 9.41
C SER A 208 15.51 15.01 10.31
N PRO A 209 15.63 15.14 11.65
CA PRO A 209 14.58 14.75 12.59
C PRO A 209 13.15 15.25 12.30
N PRO A 210 12.93 16.49 11.81
CA PRO A 210 11.60 17.00 11.48
C PRO A 210 10.91 16.35 10.27
N PHE A 211 11.62 15.60 9.43
CA PHE A 211 11.11 15.15 8.12
C PHE A 211 11.16 13.64 7.90
N SER A 212 12.07 12.94 8.57
CA SER A 212 12.24 11.50 8.42
C SER A 212 12.84 10.85 9.65
N ALA A 213 12.72 9.52 9.73
CA ALA A 213 13.52 8.68 10.61
C ALA A 213 14.84 8.29 9.90
N ALA A 214 15.85 7.84 10.66
CA ALA A 214 17.15 7.48 10.09
C ALA A 214 17.06 6.31 9.08
N ILE A 215 16.14 5.38 9.33
CA ILE A 215 15.67 4.42 8.33
C ILE A 215 14.35 4.94 7.81
N ASP A 216 14.30 5.34 6.54
CA ASP A 216 13.06 5.85 5.95
C ASP A 216 12.00 4.74 5.88
N SER A 217 10.74 5.16 5.82
CA SER A 217 9.61 4.24 5.69
C SER A 217 9.67 3.41 4.40
N ILE A 218 10.26 3.92 3.32
CA ILE A 218 10.53 3.13 2.11
C ILE A 218 11.50 1.98 2.42
N ASN A 219 12.64 2.28 3.05
CA ASN A 219 13.65 1.27 3.40
C ASN A 219 13.03 0.22 4.34
N ALA A 220 12.27 0.65 5.36
CA ALA A 220 11.62 -0.25 6.29
C ALA A 220 10.62 -1.21 5.61
N ALA A 221 9.80 -0.70 4.68
CA ALA A 221 8.89 -1.53 3.91
C ALA A 221 9.62 -2.54 3.03
N ALA A 222 10.73 -2.12 2.42
CA ALA A 222 11.56 -2.97 1.59
C ALA A 222 12.27 -4.06 2.42
N TYR A 223 12.81 -3.74 3.61
CA TYR A 223 13.42 -4.74 4.49
C TYR A 223 12.43 -5.83 4.91
N VAL A 224 11.17 -5.45 5.16
CA VAL A 224 10.12 -6.44 5.44
C VAL A 224 9.81 -7.29 4.21
N ALA A 225 9.74 -6.69 3.02
CA ALA A 225 9.55 -7.42 1.76
C ALA A 225 10.69 -8.42 1.50
N GLU A 226 11.94 -8.01 1.70
CA GLU A 226 13.12 -8.87 1.60
C GLU A 226 13.02 -10.04 2.57
N ASN A 227 12.72 -9.78 3.84
CA ASN A 227 12.59 -10.83 4.85
C ASN A 227 11.46 -11.84 4.54
N LEU A 228 10.36 -11.38 3.94
CA LEU A 228 9.28 -12.26 3.47
C LEU A 228 9.68 -13.07 2.24
N CYS A 229 10.43 -12.47 1.33
CA CYS A 229 10.92 -13.13 0.11
C CYS A 229 11.96 -14.20 0.46
N ASP A 230 12.88 -13.88 1.38
CA ASP A 230 13.95 -14.76 1.87
C ASP A 230 13.46 -15.78 2.91
N LYS A 231 12.15 -15.79 3.22
CA LYS A 231 11.53 -16.68 4.21
C LYS A 231 12.13 -16.53 5.63
N ARG A 232 12.75 -15.39 5.93
CA ARG A 232 13.24 -15.03 7.28
C ARG A 232 12.10 -14.61 8.19
N MET A 233 11.02 -14.07 7.62
CA MET A 233 9.80 -13.69 8.30
C MET A 233 8.61 -14.52 7.82
N ARG A 234 7.77 -14.96 8.75
CA ARG A 234 6.43 -15.49 8.49
C ARG A 234 5.40 -14.53 9.07
N LYS A 235 4.43 -14.11 8.26
CA LYS A 235 3.34 -13.21 8.69
C LYS A 235 1.99 -13.90 8.56
N ILE A 236 1.03 -13.44 9.35
CA ILE A 236 -0.39 -13.72 9.10
C ILE A 236 -0.95 -12.65 8.15
N ASP A 237 -1.80 -13.08 7.21
CA ASP A 237 -2.59 -12.16 6.39
C ASP A 237 -3.58 -11.39 7.26
N MET A 238 -3.78 -10.10 6.97
CA MET A 238 -4.60 -9.24 7.83
C MET A 238 -6.09 -9.59 7.76
N GLY A 239 -6.59 -9.99 6.59
CA GLY A 239 -7.96 -10.51 6.46
C GLY A 239 -8.14 -11.82 7.21
N LYS A 240 -7.16 -12.72 7.12
CA LYS A 240 -7.15 -13.97 7.90
C LYS A 240 -7.13 -13.70 9.41
N PHE A 241 -6.35 -12.72 9.86
CA PHE A 241 -6.31 -12.32 11.26
C PHE A 241 -7.66 -11.78 11.75
N PHE A 242 -8.31 -10.89 11.01
CA PHE A 242 -9.65 -10.40 11.40
C PHE A 242 -10.68 -11.52 11.41
N ALA A 243 -10.64 -12.44 10.45
CA ALA A 243 -11.52 -13.61 10.47
C ALA A 243 -11.33 -14.45 11.75
N TYR A 244 -10.09 -14.63 12.21
CA TYR A 244 -9.79 -15.33 13.48
C TYR A 244 -10.33 -14.60 14.70
N MET A 245 -10.29 -13.26 14.70
CA MET A 245 -10.84 -12.44 15.79
C MET A 245 -12.37 -12.47 15.81
N ASP A 246 -13.00 -12.42 14.65
CA ASP A 246 -14.47 -12.40 14.51
C ASP A 246 -15.08 -13.77 14.78
N ASN A 247 -14.40 -14.84 14.37
CA ASN A 247 -14.82 -16.21 14.60
C ASN A 247 -13.66 -17.09 15.12
N PRO A 248 -13.48 -17.16 16.44
CA PRO A 248 -12.46 -17.99 17.08
C PRO A 248 -12.53 -19.48 16.75
N ALA A 249 -13.65 -19.99 16.22
CA ALA A 249 -13.78 -21.40 15.82
C ALA A 249 -13.08 -21.71 14.48
N LEU A 250 -12.73 -20.70 13.67
CA LEU A 250 -11.97 -20.90 12.42
C LEU A 250 -10.56 -21.42 12.66
N GLU A 251 -10.03 -21.15 13.84
CA GLU A 251 -8.75 -21.66 14.31
C GLU A 251 -8.87 -21.78 15.84
N PRO A 252 -9.12 -22.97 16.39
CA PRO A 252 -9.26 -23.13 17.84
C PRO A 252 -7.90 -23.05 18.55
N ASP A 253 -6.83 -23.49 17.89
CA ASP A 253 -5.51 -23.73 18.47
C ASP A 253 -4.51 -22.60 18.18
N TRP A 254 -4.94 -21.34 18.28
CA TRP A 254 -4.04 -20.19 18.21
C TRP A 254 -4.11 -19.30 19.45
N VAL A 255 -3.03 -18.55 19.66
CA VAL A 255 -2.89 -17.58 20.74
C VAL A 255 -2.21 -16.33 20.23
N MET A 256 -2.58 -15.17 20.77
CA MET A 256 -1.86 -13.93 20.57
C MET A 256 -0.70 -13.86 21.57
N LEU A 257 0.51 -13.58 21.09
CA LEU A 257 1.66 -13.22 21.92
C LEU A 257 1.93 -11.72 21.79
N ASP A 258 1.52 -10.97 22.80
CA ASP A 258 1.70 -9.52 22.86
C ASP A 258 2.97 -9.17 23.60
N VAL A 259 3.94 -8.66 22.86
CA VAL A 259 5.27 -8.31 23.38
C VAL A 259 5.41 -6.83 23.74
N ARG A 260 4.28 -6.14 23.88
CA ARG A 260 4.24 -4.74 24.35
C ARG A 260 4.39 -4.67 25.88
N HIS A 261 4.52 -3.45 26.38
CA HIS A 261 4.52 -3.21 27.82
C HIS A 261 3.17 -3.65 28.42
N PRO A 262 3.13 -4.21 29.66
CA PRO A 262 1.91 -4.72 30.28
C PRO A 262 0.73 -3.74 30.24
N LYS A 263 0.94 -2.47 30.60
CA LYS A 263 -0.05 -1.37 30.43
C LYS A 263 -0.75 -1.29 29.05
N GLN A 264 -0.15 -1.81 27.98
CA GLN A 264 -0.73 -1.85 26.64
C GLN A 264 -1.36 -3.21 26.29
N ALA A 265 -0.87 -4.30 26.89
CA ALA A 265 -1.25 -5.68 26.61
C ALA A 265 -2.33 -6.19 27.58
N ASP A 266 -2.25 -5.85 28.86
CA ASP A 266 -3.15 -6.32 29.91
C ASP A 266 -4.64 -6.05 29.62
N PRO A 267 -5.06 -4.89 29.05
CA PRO A 267 -6.46 -4.69 28.66
C PRO A 267 -6.98 -5.71 27.63
N PHE A 268 -6.09 -6.28 26.82
CA PHE A 268 -6.44 -7.35 25.89
C PHE A 268 -6.52 -8.70 26.61
N VAL A 269 -5.61 -8.97 27.56
CA VAL A 269 -5.67 -10.17 28.42
C VAL A 269 -6.98 -10.20 29.21
N GLU A 270 -7.38 -9.06 29.80
CA GLU A 270 -8.65 -8.93 30.53
C GLU A 270 -9.87 -9.20 29.64
N LYS A 271 -9.83 -8.72 28.38
CA LYS A 271 -10.95 -8.86 27.44
C LYS A 271 -11.06 -10.26 26.83
N PHE A 272 -9.95 -10.87 26.44
CA PHE A 272 -9.93 -12.14 25.69
C PHE A 272 -9.57 -13.36 26.54
N GLY A 273 -9.09 -13.15 27.76
CA GLY A 273 -8.60 -14.19 28.65
C GLY A 273 -7.15 -14.60 28.36
N PRO A 274 -6.42 -15.10 29.39
CA PRO A 274 -5.01 -15.46 29.29
C PRO A 274 -4.75 -16.65 28.35
N ASP A 275 -5.74 -17.50 28.09
CA ASP A 275 -5.61 -18.64 27.17
C ASP A 275 -5.57 -18.22 25.69
N ARG A 276 -6.08 -17.02 25.37
CA ARG A 276 -6.18 -16.47 24.02
C ARG A 276 -5.22 -15.30 23.78
N TRP A 277 -4.93 -14.51 24.80
CA TRP A 277 -4.02 -13.36 24.71
C TRP A 277 -2.95 -13.41 25.81
N LEU A 278 -1.71 -13.68 25.41
CA LEU A 278 -0.56 -13.74 26.30
C LEU A 278 0.14 -12.38 26.33
N SER A 279 0.46 -11.90 27.53
CA SER A 279 1.28 -10.71 27.76
C SER A 279 2.67 -11.17 28.20
N LEU A 280 3.67 -11.02 27.33
CA LEU A 280 5.07 -11.31 27.65
C LEU A 280 5.95 -10.20 27.08
N PRO A 281 6.35 -9.21 27.89
CA PRO A 281 7.09 -8.03 27.42
C PRO A 281 8.36 -8.42 26.66
N TYR A 282 8.64 -7.68 25.58
CA TYR A 282 9.74 -7.95 24.65
C TYR A 282 11.10 -8.21 25.33
N ASP A 283 11.43 -7.43 26.36
CA ASP A 283 12.67 -7.53 27.14
C ASP A 283 12.74 -8.77 28.05
N GLU A 284 11.59 -9.36 28.37
CA GLU A 284 11.49 -10.56 29.19
C GLU A 284 11.43 -11.85 28.37
N VAL A 285 11.03 -11.78 27.09
CA VAL A 285 10.87 -12.94 26.21
C VAL A 285 12.09 -13.86 26.25
N ARG A 286 13.30 -13.31 26.20
CA ARG A 286 14.54 -14.11 26.15
C ARG A 286 14.75 -14.98 27.39
N ASN A 287 14.24 -14.55 28.54
CA ASN A 287 14.39 -15.26 29.82
C ASN A 287 13.19 -16.17 30.14
N ARG A 288 12.05 -15.95 29.49
CA ARG A 288 10.76 -16.55 29.84
C ARG A 288 10.06 -17.27 28.69
N TYR A 289 10.72 -17.43 27.54
CA TYR A 289 10.11 -18.07 26.36
C TYR A 289 9.64 -19.50 26.61
N GLU A 290 10.20 -20.19 27.61
CA GLU A 290 9.81 -21.55 27.98
C GLU A 290 8.37 -21.63 28.55
N GLU A 291 7.81 -20.50 29.00
CA GLU A 291 6.41 -20.38 29.42
C GLU A 291 5.43 -20.41 28.24
N LEU A 292 5.91 -20.19 27.00
CA LEU A 292 5.06 -20.12 25.82
C LEU A 292 4.58 -21.51 25.37
N PRO A 293 3.32 -21.63 24.90
CA PRO A 293 2.80 -22.90 24.40
C PRO A 293 3.54 -23.36 23.15
N ARG A 294 3.77 -24.67 23.05
CA ARG A 294 4.42 -25.31 21.88
C ARG A 294 3.42 -25.97 20.93
N ASP A 295 2.21 -26.22 21.42
CA ASP A 295 1.11 -26.90 20.75
C ASP A 295 0.14 -25.95 20.04
N LYS A 296 0.28 -24.64 20.26
CA LYS A 296 -0.56 -23.60 19.64
C LYS A 296 0.16 -22.84 18.53
N THR A 297 -0.59 -22.36 17.56
CA THR A 297 -0.14 -21.37 16.58
C THR A 297 -0.05 -20.00 17.23
N MET A 298 1.14 -19.41 17.30
CA MET A 298 1.32 -18.08 17.90
C MET A 298 1.24 -16.97 16.85
N VAL A 299 0.40 -15.96 17.10
CA VAL A 299 0.43 -14.69 16.37
C VAL A 299 1.12 -13.66 17.25
N ILE A 300 2.28 -13.15 16.82
CA ILE A 300 3.11 -12.24 17.61
C ILE A 300 2.77 -10.80 17.23
N ILE A 301 2.46 -9.96 18.22
CA ILE A 301 2.06 -8.58 18.03
C ILE A 301 2.91 -7.62 18.88
N CYS A 302 3.24 -6.48 18.29
CA CYS A 302 3.81 -5.33 18.97
C CYS A 302 3.20 -4.05 18.37
N ASN A 303 3.81 -2.89 18.61
CA ASN A 303 3.30 -1.64 18.04
C ASN A 303 3.32 -1.63 16.50
N ALA A 304 4.49 -1.90 15.89
CA ALA A 304 4.72 -1.70 14.45
C ALA A 304 5.20 -2.94 13.68
N GLY A 305 5.39 -4.08 14.37
CA GLY A 305 5.86 -5.35 13.79
C GLY A 305 7.36 -5.65 13.97
N SER A 306 8.21 -4.64 14.20
CA SER A 306 9.68 -4.84 14.32
C SER A 306 10.08 -5.78 15.46
N ARG A 307 9.63 -5.48 16.69
CA ARG A 307 9.88 -6.34 17.86
C ARG A 307 9.27 -7.74 17.70
N SER A 308 8.11 -7.83 17.05
CA SER A 308 7.47 -9.12 16.76
C SER A 308 8.32 -9.98 15.83
N TYR A 309 8.93 -9.37 14.81
CA TYR A 309 9.86 -10.06 13.93
C TYR A 309 11.12 -10.54 14.66
N GLU A 310 11.71 -9.70 15.51
CA GLU A 310 12.88 -10.10 16.32
C GLU A 310 12.53 -11.27 17.26
N VAL A 311 11.36 -11.24 17.88
CA VAL A 311 10.87 -12.33 18.74
C VAL A 311 10.62 -13.59 17.91
N GLN A 312 10.01 -13.51 16.72
CA GLN A 312 9.88 -14.65 15.82
C GLN A 312 11.24 -15.28 15.50
N ARG A 313 12.26 -14.47 15.18
CA ARG A 313 13.61 -14.98 14.89
C ARG A 313 14.24 -15.65 16.10
N PHE A 314 14.05 -15.10 17.28
CA PHE A 314 14.54 -15.67 18.53
C PHE A 314 13.84 -17.01 18.86
N LEU A 315 12.52 -17.06 18.72
CA LEU A 315 11.72 -18.26 18.95
C LEU A 315 12.05 -19.36 17.94
N ASP A 316 12.26 -19.01 16.67
CA ASP A 316 12.71 -19.95 15.63
C ASP A 316 14.04 -20.61 15.98
N HIS A 317 14.99 -19.85 16.53
CA HIS A 317 16.27 -20.39 16.98
C HIS A 317 16.12 -21.44 18.10
N HIS A 318 15.11 -21.29 18.96
CA HIS A 318 14.80 -22.21 20.05
C HIS A 318 13.76 -23.29 19.68
N GLY A 319 13.45 -23.44 18.39
CA GLY A 319 12.55 -24.48 17.88
C GLY A 319 11.06 -24.18 18.02
N TYR A 320 10.66 -22.96 18.40
CA TYR A 320 9.26 -22.53 18.42
C TYR A 320 8.86 -22.00 17.05
N SER A 321 8.75 -22.86 16.04
CA SER A 321 8.55 -22.44 14.64
C SER A 321 7.09 -22.18 14.24
N ASN A 322 6.12 -22.67 15.01
CA ASN A 322 4.68 -22.46 14.76
C ASN A 322 4.22 -21.06 15.21
N ASN A 323 4.79 -20.05 14.59
CA ASN A 323 4.50 -18.66 14.89
C ASN A 323 4.46 -17.80 13.61
N THR A 324 3.71 -16.72 13.68
CA THR A 324 3.59 -15.69 12.64
C THR A 324 3.60 -14.30 13.24
N VAL A 325 4.05 -13.30 12.49
CA VAL A 325 3.99 -11.89 12.89
C VAL A 325 2.72 -11.25 12.34
N LEU A 326 2.02 -10.46 13.17
CA LEU A 326 0.99 -9.56 12.70
C LEU A 326 1.63 -8.34 12.00
N ALA A 327 1.64 -8.33 10.66
CA ALA A 327 2.30 -7.29 9.88
C ALA A 327 1.70 -5.90 10.18
N GLY A 328 2.57 -4.90 10.37
CA GLY A 328 2.19 -3.55 10.79
C GLY A 328 1.72 -3.41 12.25
N GLY A 329 1.61 -4.51 13.00
CA GLY A 329 1.29 -4.52 14.43
C GLY A 329 -0.05 -3.86 14.79
N ILE A 330 -0.23 -3.57 16.09
CA ILE A 330 -1.47 -2.96 16.61
C ILE A 330 -1.72 -1.55 16.03
N ASN A 331 -0.68 -0.87 15.56
CA ASN A 331 -0.80 0.45 14.95
C ASN A 331 -1.69 0.45 13.70
N VAL A 332 -1.60 -0.60 12.87
CA VAL A 332 -2.52 -0.78 11.73
C VAL A 332 -3.91 -1.09 12.23
N VAL A 333 -4.05 -2.06 13.14
CA VAL A 333 -5.36 -2.49 13.69
C VAL A 333 -6.15 -1.30 14.26
N LYS A 334 -5.51 -0.43 15.04
CA LYS A 334 -6.14 0.78 15.61
C LYS A 334 -6.71 1.74 14.57
N ARG A 335 -6.22 1.69 13.32
CA ARG A 335 -6.68 2.52 12.20
C ARG A 335 -7.79 1.87 11.38
N MET A 336 -8.13 0.62 11.67
CA MET A 336 -9.19 -0.13 10.98
C MET A 336 -10.54 -0.06 11.71
N ASN A 337 -10.59 0.64 12.86
CA ASN A 337 -11.81 0.89 13.65
C ASN A 337 -12.62 -0.40 13.94
N VAL A 338 -11.94 -1.40 14.51
CA VAL A 338 -12.56 -2.68 14.85
C VAL A 338 -13.12 -2.68 16.27
N ASP A 339 -14.32 -3.26 16.44
CA ASP A 339 -15.12 -3.19 17.67
C ASP A 339 -14.50 -3.97 18.85
N TRP A 340 -13.61 -4.91 18.55
CA TRP A 340 -12.98 -5.74 19.56
C TRP A 340 -11.75 -5.09 20.23
N LEU A 341 -11.30 -3.91 19.80
CA LEU A 341 -10.25 -3.19 20.52
C LEU A 341 -10.70 -2.83 21.94
N PRO A 342 -9.88 -3.03 22.98
CA PRO A 342 -10.15 -2.47 24.31
C PRO A 342 -10.24 -0.95 24.24
N SER A 343 -11.15 -0.36 25.01
CA SER A 343 -11.22 1.10 25.17
C SER A 343 -9.89 1.60 25.72
N THR A 344 -9.28 2.55 25.02
CA THR A 344 -8.00 3.17 25.43
C THR A 344 -8.17 4.16 26.55
#